data_AF-A0A933U3A3-F1
#
_entry.id   AF-A0A933U3A3-F1
#
_cell.length_a   1.000
_cell.length_b   1.000
_cell.length_c   1.000
_cell.angle_alpha   90.00
_cell.angle_beta   90.00
_cell.angle_gamma   90.00
#
_symmetry.space_group_name_H-M   'P 1'
#
loop_
_entity.id
_entity.type
_entity.pdbx_description
1 polymer ?
#
loop_
_entity_poly.entity_id
_entity_poly.type
_entity_poly.pdbx_seq_one_letter_code
_entity_poly.pdbx_strand_id
1 'polypeptide(L)'
;MSSREIEVTCPCCSARLVVDVRTSQVMKTIKKEEAEGSAPPRDKWSAAQSKVEERSKGGLDKLDRALEHERGKKDRFDELFKKATDKHKPKQDPEG
;
A
#
# COMPACT_ATOMS: atom_id res chain seq x y z
N MET A 1 30.90 14.61 20.96
CA MET A 1 29.79 15.31 20.28
C MET A 1 30.21 15.59 18.85
N SER A 2 29.78 14.77 17.90
CA SER A 2 29.97 15.05 16.47
C SER A 2 29.13 16.28 16.15
N SER A 3 29.73 17.34 15.60
CA SER A 3 29.07 18.62 15.29
C SER A 3 27.94 18.52 14.24
N ARG A 4 27.62 17.31 13.78
CA ARG A 4 26.59 17.02 12.78
C ARG A 4 25.23 16.69 13.41
N GLU A 5 25.20 16.26 14.66
CA GLU A 5 23.97 15.83 15.34
C GLU A 5 23.79 16.57 16.66
N ILE A 6 22.54 16.95 16.95
CA ILE A 6 22.14 17.53 18.24
C ILE A 6 21.08 16.68 18.92
N GLU A 7 21.18 16.60 20.24
CA GLU A 7 20.16 15.98 21.08
C GLU A 7 19.23 17.07 21.65
N VAL A 8 17.94 16.93 21.38
CA VAL A 8 16.90 17.87 21.82
C VAL A 8 15.79 17.12 22.53
N THR A 9 15.27 17.69 23.61
CA THR A 9 14.16 17.09 24.37
C THR A 9 12.86 17.81 24.01
N CYS A 10 11.81 17.08 23.59
CA CYS A 10 10.51 17.74 23.33
C CYS A 10 9.95 18.28 24.66
N PRO A 11 9.61 19.58 24.75
CA PRO A 11 8.94 20.11 25.94
C PRO A 11 7.52 19.53 26.13
N CYS A 12 6.94 18.97 25.07
CA CYS A 12 5.59 18.45 25.03
C CYS A 12 5.44 17.06 25.69
N CYS A 13 6.39 16.17 25.46
CA CYS A 13 6.28 14.75 25.79
C CYS A 13 7.57 14.16 26.36
N SER A 14 8.58 15.01 26.61
CA SER A 14 9.89 14.65 27.13
C SER A 14 10.64 13.60 26.30
N ALA A 15 10.25 13.38 25.04
CA ALA A 15 10.96 12.51 24.12
C ALA A 15 12.34 13.09 23.76
N ARG A 16 13.36 12.24 23.69
CA ARG A 16 14.70 12.63 23.23
C ARG A 16 14.80 12.42 21.73
N LEU A 17 15.18 13.47 21.02
CA LEU A 17 15.31 13.51 19.56
C LEU A 17 16.78 13.70 19.21
N VAL A 18 17.26 12.91 18.24
CA VAL A 18 18.56 13.12 17.59
C VAL A 18 18.29 13.74 16.23
N VAL A 19 18.76 14.97 16.03
CA VAL A 19 18.51 15.76 14.82
C VAL A 19 19.82 16.04 14.09
N ASP A 20 19.86 15.78 12.79
CA ASP A 20 20.97 16.21 11.92
C ASP A 20 20.86 17.71 11.67
N VAL A 21 21.91 18.46 12.03
CA VAL A 21 21.93 19.93 11.96
C VAL A 21 21.91 20.44 10.52
N ARG A 22 22.49 19.69 9.57
CA ARG A 22 22.60 20.11 8.17
C ARG A 22 21.29 19.94 7.42
N THR A 23 20.56 18.86 7.70
CA THR A 23 19.32 18.52 6.98
C THR A 23 18.06 18.86 7.77
N SER A 24 18.19 19.20 9.07
CA SER A 24 17.08 19.37 10.00
C SER A 24 16.18 18.12 10.11
N GLN A 25 16.70 16.95 9.74
CA GLN A 25 15.95 15.69 9.80
C GLN A 25 16.10 15.04 11.17
N VAL A 26 14.99 14.48 11.67
CA VAL A 26 14.97 13.68 12.89
C VAL A 26 15.47 12.27 12.56
N MET A 27 16.66 11.93 13.04
CA MET A 27 17.31 10.65 12.79
C MET A 27 16.83 9.57 13.75
N LYS A 28 16.57 9.94 15.01
CA LYS A 28 16.07 9.03 16.04
C LYS A 28 15.10 9.76 16.98
N THR A 29 14.04 9.07 17.36
CA THR A 29 13.07 9.50 18.37
C THR A 29 13.00 8.45 19.44
N ILE A 30 13.40 8.80 20.66
CA ILE A 30 13.32 7.94 21.84
C ILE A 30 12.18 8.47 22.71
N LYS A 31 11.11 7.68 22.82
CA LYS A 31 9.99 8.03 23.71
C LYS A 31 10.39 7.81 25.16
N LYS A 32 9.83 8.60 26.08
CA LYS A 32 10.10 8.48 27.52
C LYS A 32 9.88 7.06 28.05
N GLU A 33 8.82 6.39 27.59
CA GLU A 33 8.49 5.00 27.94
C GLU A 33 9.55 3.99 27.49
N GLU A 34 10.22 4.22 26.35
CA GLU A 34 11.32 3.36 25.86
C GLU A 34 12.64 3.65 26.60
N ALA A 35 12.81 4.87 27.14
CA ALA A 35 14.00 5.27 27.88
C ALA A 35 14.00 4.76 29.34
N GLU A 36 12.83 4.54 29.94
CA GLU A 36 12.66 4.05 31.32
C GLU A 36 12.67 2.51 31.44
N GLY A 37 12.95 1.79 30.34
CA GLY A 37 13.29 0.36 30.38
C GLY A 37 12.17 -0.61 30.77
N SER A 38 10.91 -0.18 30.80
CA SER A 38 9.80 -0.98 31.35
C SER A 38 8.97 -1.77 30.32
N ALA A 39 9.29 -1.69 29.03
CA ALA A 39 8.62 -2.49 28.01
C ALA A 39 9.61 -3.44 27.32
N PRO A 40 9.37 -4.77 27.28
CA PRO A 40 10.09 -5.62 26.35
C PRO A 40 9.87 -5.05 24.94
N PRO A 41 10.90 -4.97 24.09
CA PRO A 41 10.74 -4.44 22.75
C PRO A 41 9.70 -5.30 22.05
N ARG A 42 8.48 -4.76 21.87
CA ARG A 42 7.50 -5.35 20.96
C ARG A 42 8.23 -5.51 19.65
N ASP A 43 8.43 -6.75 19.25
CA ASP A 43 9.43 -7.18 18.29
C ASP A 43 9.27 -6.40 16.97
N LYS A 44 10.01 -5.29 16.85
CA LYS A 44 9.90 -4.33 15.73
C LYS A 44 10.17 -5.04 14.40
N TRP A 45 10.92 -6.15 14.46
CA TRP A 45 11.20 -7.03 13.34
C TRP A 45 9.94 -7.76 12.85
N SER A 46 9.17 -8.36 13.76
CA SER A 46 7.89 -9.01 13.42
C SER A 46 6.91 -8.04 12.75
N ALA A 47 6.79 -6.82 13.27
CA ALA A 47 5.92 -5.79 12.68
C ALA A 47 6.39 -5.33 11.30
N ALA A 48 7.71 -5.27 11.07
CA ALA A 48 8.28 -4.96 9.76
C ALA A 48 8.03 -6.11 8.77
N GLN A 49 8.19 -7.36 9.21
CA GLN A 49 7.94 -8.56 8.41
C GLN A 49 6.48 -8.62 7.96
N SER A 50 5.52 -8.42 8.88
CA SER A 50 4.08 -8.43 8.54
C SER A 50 3.73 -7.38 7.48
N LYS A 51 4.33 -6.18 7.54
CA LYS A 51 4.11 -5.13 6.51
C LYS A 51 4.61 -5.52 5.13
N VAL A 52 5.74 -6.23 5.06
CA VAL A 52 6.30 -6.70 3.78
C VAL A 52 5.43 -7.83 3.21
N GLU A 53 5.01 -8.76 4.05
CA GLU A 53 4.12 -9.85 3.65
C GLU A 53 2.77 -9.33 3.14
N GLU A 54 2.17 -8.34 3.81
CA GLU A 54 0.92 -7.70 3.39
C GLU A 54 1.06 -6.99 2.03
N ARG A 55 2.19 -6.29 1.81
CA ARG A 55 2.48 -5.64 0.53
C ARG A 55 2.61 -6.66 -0.61
N SER A 56 3.29 -7.77 -0.38
CA SER A 56 3.49 -8.81 -1.39
C SER A 56 2.17 -9.48 -1.77
N LYS A 57 1.30 -9.77 -0.80
CA LYS A 57 -0.05 -10.31 -1.05
C LYS A 57 -0.91 -9.34 -1.88
N GLY A 58 -0.95 -8.06 -1.50
CA GLY A 58 -1.72 -7.06 -2.25
C GLY A 58 -1.20 -6.78 -3.66
N GLY A 59 0.07 -7.07 -3.95
CA GLY A 59 0.65 -6.99 -5.29
C GLY A 59 0.19 -8.12 -6.21
N LEU A 60 0.18 -9.36 -5.70
CA LEU A 60 -0.30 -10.54 -6.43
C LEU A 60 -1.80 -10.42 -6.73
N ASP A 61 -2.62 -10.03 -5.75
CA ASP A 61 -4.06 -9.86 -5.95
C ASP A 61 -4.40 -8.83 -7.03
N LYS A 62 -3.60 -7.75 -7.14
CA LYS A 62 -3.78 -6.73 -8.20
C LYS A 62 -3.38 -7.24 -9.56
N LEU A 63 -2.29 -8.02 -9.64
CA LEU A 63 -1.83 -8.64 -10.87
C LEU A 63 -2.86 -9.65 -11.38
N ASP A 64 -3.37 -10.51 -10.50
CA ASP A 64 -4.37 -11.53 -10.85
C ASP A 64 -5.67 -10.87 -11.35
N ARG A 65 -6.17 -9.83 -10.66
CA ARG A 65 -7.32 -9.05 -11.13
C ARG A 65 -7.09 -8.40 -12.50
N ALA A 66 -5.88 -7.89 -12.75
CA ALA A 66 -5.55 -7.30 -14.05
C ALA A 66 -5.52 -8.38 -15.15
N LEU A 67 -4.96 -9.56 -14.86
CA LEU A 67 -4.93 -10.68 -15.80
C LEU A 67 -6.31 -11.25 -16.08
N GLU A 68 -7.16 -11.42 -15.07
CA GLU A 68 -8.56 -11.84 -15.23
C GLU A 68 -9.34 -10.83 -16.07
N HIS A 69 -9.13 -9.53 -15.83
CA HIS A 69 -9.76 -8.48 -16.60
C HIS A 69 -9.34 -8.54 -18.08
N GLU A 70 -8.05 -8.72 -18.38
CA GLU A 70 -7.56 -8.90 -19.76
C GLU A 70 -8.11 -10.17 -20.42
N ARG A 71 -8.13 -11.30 -19.70
CA ARG A 71 -8.67 -12.58 -20.22
C ARG A 71 -10.14 -12.46 -20.61
N GLY A 72 -10.94 -11.79 -19.79
CA GLY A 72 -12.38 -11.59 -20.05
C GLY A 72 -12.71 -10.54 -21.11
N LYS A 73 -11.73 -9.78 -21.63
CA LYS A 73 -12.00 -8.76 -22.66
C LYS A 73 -12.54 -9.38 -23.94
N LYS A 74 -11.99 -10.51 -24.37
CA LYS A 74 -12.39 -11.16 -25.63
C LYS A 74 -13.88 -11.52 -25.60
N ASP A 75 -14.33 -12.19 -24.55
CA ASP A 75 -15.73 -12.60 -24.39
C ASP A 75 -16.66 -11.38 -24.30
N ARG A 76 -16.25 -10.33 -23.57
CA ARG A 76 -17.02 -9.07 -23.52
C ARG A 76 -17.14 -8.38 -24.86
N PHE A 77 -16.07 -8.37 -25.66
CA PHE A 77 -16.12 -7.81 -27.01
C PHE A 77 -17.03 -8.65 -27.90
N ASP A 78 -16.93 -9.98 -27.86
CA ASP A 78 -17.79 -10.87 -28.63
C ASP A 78 -19.27 -10.70 -28.26
N GLU A 79 -19.60 -10.51 -26.98
CA GLU A 79 -20.95 -10.18 -26.51
C GLU A 79 -21.43 -8.81 -27.01
N LEU A 80 -20.58 -7.78 -26.96
CA LEU A 80 -20.90 -6.45 -27.47
C LEU A 80 -21.14 -6.48 -28.97
N PHE A 81 -20.33 -7.23 -29.73
CA PHE A 81 -20.50 -7.44 -31.16
C PHE A 81 -21.81 -8.17 -31.45
N LYS A 82 -22.09 -9.29 -30.77
CA LYS A 82 -23.37 -10.02 -30.92
C LYS A 82 -24.57 -9.12 -30.66
N LYS A 83 -24.54 -8.37 -29.55
CA LYS A 83 -25.62 -7.45 -29.17
C LYS A 83 -25.82 -6.32 -30.20
N ALA A 84 -24.74 -5.83 -30.81
CA ALA A 84 -24.82 -4.85 -31.88
C ALA A 84 -25.41 -5.49 -33.16
N THR A 85 -24.95 -6.68 -33.55
CA THR A 85 -25.47 -7.38 -34.74
C THR A 85 -26.93 -7.78 -34.59
N ASP A 86 -27.35 -8.20 -33.40
CA ASP A 86 -28.74 -8.61 -33.14
C ASP A 86 -29.70 -7.42 -33.16
N LYS A 87 -29.25 -6.22 -32.78
CA LYS A 87 -30.03 -4.98 -32.93
C LYS A 87 -30.24 -4.58 -34.40
N HIS A 88 -29.32 -4.96 -35.28
CA HIS A 88 -29.36 -4.63 -36.71
C HIS A 88 -29.91 -5.78 -37.57
N LYS A 89 -30.20 -6.96 -37.00
CA LYS A 89 -30.89 -8.02 -37.72
C LYS A 89 -32.33 -7.56 -38.00
N PRO A 90 -32.76 -7.49 -39.26
CA PRO A 90 -34.17 -7.28 -39.57
C PRO A 90 -34.96 -8.44 -38.95
N LYS A 91 -36.08 -8.15 -38.28
CA LYS A 91 -37.06 -9.18 -37.91
C LYS A 91 -37.45 -9.86 -39.22
N GLN A 92 -37.05 -11.10 -39.41
CA GLN A 92 -37.69 -11.95 -40.40
C GLN A 92 -39.09 -12.19 -39.85
N ASP A 93 -40.04 -11.45 -40.37
CA ASP A 93 -41.45 -11.73 -40.14
C ASP A 93 -41.71 -13.15 -40.68
N PRO A 94 -42.31 -14.05 -39.89
CA PRO A 94 -42.70 -15.36 -40.39
C PRO A 94 -43.85 -15.15 -41.38
N GLU A 95 -43.56 -15.23 -42.68
CA GLU A 95 -44.59 -15.30 -43.72
C GLU A 95 -45.39 -16.59 -43.56
N GLY A 96 -46.71 -16.45 -43.50
CA GLY A 96 -47.69 -17.52 -43.62
C GLY A 96 -48.03 -17.85 -45.07
#